data_AF-A0A101IQU4-F1
#
_entry.id   AF-A0A101IQU4-F1
#
_cell.length_a   1.000
_cell.length_b   1.000
_cell.length_c   1.000
_cell.angle_alpha   90.00
_cell.angle_beta   90.00
_cell.angle_gamma   90.00
#
_symmetry.space_group_name_H-M   'P 1'
#
loop_
_entity.id
_entity.type
_entity.pdbx_description
1 polymer ?
#
loop_
_entity_poly.entity_id
_entity_poly.type
_entity_poly.pdbx_seq_one_letter_code
_entity_poly.pdbx_strand_id
1 'polypeptide(L)'
;MITLDILPKLEEIMEKQGLSPAIKDSVIKCSHFHSFPAPGLLIGVFMTDYALELLKATPDERLYGVSETHKCAPDALQAITHCTVGNNRLKVIPIGRFAITLNRKSWDPEIEGVRVFVDLDKLKKYPLIYAWFTNDPSFDHHGDSLPLLEEILTAGRTILSFEDVIVTTEAKKKWKSVICTQCGETIPDYLASGDLCMSCAGTHYYFRIGRLSALAAPKHSRPSRAVSAATRSTSLRSTCGRVRGGGGTPDNQILTHNLFENHTNQRRAILFHSKGFILPSLFANKFLPDESQCFIQPIIGYVGSAQFASLILCAPV
;
A
#
# COMPACT_ATOMS: atom_id res chain seq x y z
N MET A 1 4.53 -14.95 7.88
CA MET A 1 5.51 -14.07 8.56
C MET A 1 6.72 -14.01 7.67
N ILE A 2 7.10 -12.82 7.22
CA ILE A 2 8.31 -12.61 6.43
C ILE A 2 9.43 -12.56 7.46
N THR A 3 10.27 -13.59 7.54
CA THR A 3 11.11 -13.80 8.72
C THR A 3 12.55 -13.34 8.50
N LEU A 4 13.14 -12.80 9.57
CA LEU A 4 14.57 -12.48 9.68
C LEU A 4 15.43 -13.74 9.81
N ASP A 5 14.86 -14.94 9.64
CA ASP A 5 15.52 -16.24 9.77
C ASP A 5 16.64 -16.45 8.74
N ILE A 6 16.62 -15.68 7.65
CA ILE A 6 17.67 -15.69 6.63
C ILE A 6 18.91 -14.86 7.03
N LEU A 7 18.82 -13.99 8.04
CA LEU A 7 19.94 -13.12 8.45
C LEU A 7 21.20 -13.89 8.84
N PRO A 8 21.16 -14.98 9.64
CA PRO A 8 22.36 -15.75 9.94
C PRO A 8 23.06 -16.29 8.69
N LYS A 9 22.29 -16.66 7.66
CA LYS A 9 22.86 -17.11 6.39
C LYS A 9 23.48 -15.95 5.61
N LEU A 10 22.83 -14.79 5.65
CA LEU A 10 23.35 -13.57 5.02
C LEU A 10 24.65 -13.12 5.70
N GLU A 11 24.73 -13.18 7.03
CA GLU A 11 25.96 -12.90 7.79
C GLU A 11 27.11 -13.82 7.36
N GLU A 12 26.88 -15.13 7.26
CA GLU A 12 27.88 -16.09 6.76
C GLU A 12 28.39 -15.71 5.36
N ILE A 13 27.48 -15.32 4.46
CA ILE A 13 27.82 -14.86 3.10
C ILE A 13 28.68 -13.60 3.16
N MET A 14 28.27 -12.60 3.94
CA MET A 14 29.01 -11.35 4.08
C MET A 14 30.41 -11.56 4.67
N GLU A 15 30.57 -12.48 5.64
CA GLU A 15 31.88 -12.84 6.18
C GLU A 15 32.75 -13.53 5.13
N LYS A 16 32.20 -14.52 4.42
CA LYS A 16 32.92 -15.24 3.35
C LYS A 16 33.39 -14.30 2.24
N GLN A 17 32.58 -13.30 1.90
CA GLN A 17 32.89 -12.30 0.87
C GLN A 17 33.80 -11.17 1.40
N GLY A 18 34.10 -11.12 2.70
CA GLY A 18 34.99 -10.13 3.29
C GLY A 18 34.42 -8.70 3.29
N LEU A 19 33.10 -8.55 3.44
CA LEU A 19 32.47 -7.22 3.51
C LEU A 19 32.92 -6.47 4.76
N SER A 20 33.06 -5.15 4.65
CA SER A 20 33.49 -4.32 5.77
C SER A 20 32.49 -4.38 6.93
N PRO A 21 32.93 -4.22 8.19
CA PRO A 21 32.04 -4.17 9.35
C PRO A 21 30.91 -3.15 9.19
N ALA A 22 31.21 -1.97 8.64
CA ALA A 22 30.23 -0.91 8.42
C ALA A 22 29.10 -1.32 7.47
N ILE A 23 29.41 -2.04 6.38
CA ILE A 23 28.40 -2.57 5.46
C ILE A 23 27.58 -3.67 6.12
N LYS A 24 28.24 -4.61 6.83
CA LYS A 24 27.54 -5.69 7.55
C LYS A 24 26.53 -5.12 8.55
N ASP A 25 26.96 -4.16 9.38
CA ASP A 25 26.10 -3.48 10.34
C ASP A 25 24.94 -2.76 9.66
N SER A 26 25.20 -2.10 8.53
CA SER A 26 24.17 -1.42 7.75
C SER A 26 23.14 -2.39 7.19
N VAL A 27 23.56 -3.53 6.63
CA VAL A 27 22.67 -4.58 6.13
C VAL A 27 21.78 -5.12 7.24
N ILE A 28 22.34 -5.46 8.40
CA ILE A 28 21.58 -5.98 9.54
C ILE A 28 20.60 -4.94 10.07
N LYS A 29 21.07 -3.71 10.32
CA LYS A 29 20.25 -2.60 10.79
C LYS A 29 19.07 -2.31 9.85
N CYS A 30 19.34 -2.22 8.55
CA CYS A 30 18.32 -1.98 7.55
C CYS A 30 17.32 -3.13 7.47
N SER A 31 17.79 -4.38 7.55
CA SER A 31 16.90 -5.55 7.49
C SER A 31 15.96 -5.63 8.68
N HIS A 32 16.43 -5.28 9.88
CA HIS A 32 15.55 -5.14 11.05
C HIS A 32 14.54 -4.01 10.87
N PHE A 33 14.98 -2.85 10.38
CA PHE A 33 14.10 -1.70 10.15
C PHE A 33 13.03 -1.99 9.09
N HIS A 34 13.40 -2.66 8.01
CA HIS A 34 12.52 -3.03 6.89
C HIS A 34 11.73 -4.32 7.14
N SER A 35 11.99 -5.04 8.24
CA SER A 35 11.48 -6.37 8.60
C SER A 35 11.88 -7.53 7.67
N PHE A 36 12.69 -7.30 6.65
CA PHE A 36 13.18 -8.31 5.71
C PHE A 36 14.41 -7.81 4.93
N PRO A 37 15.43 -8.64 4.66
CA PRO A 37 16.53 -8.30 3.76
C PRO A 37 16.10 -8.34 2.28
N ALA A 38 15.22 -7.42 1.88
CA ALA A 38 14.75 -7.35 0.50
C ALA A 38 15.90 -7.05 -0.47
N PRO A 39 15.91 -7.60 -1.71
CA PRO A 39 16.95 -7.30 -2.70
C PRO A 39 17.14 -5.79 -2.94
N GLY A 40 16.03 -5.05 -3.11
CA GLY A 40 16.07 -3.59 -3.27
C GLY A 40 16.58 -2.85 -2.02
N LEU A 41 16.41 -3.42 -0.81
CA LEU A 41 16.97 -2.83 0.41
C LEU A 41 18.49 -2.97 0.44
N LEU A 42 19.03 -4.15 0.09
CA LEU A 42 20.47 -4.39 0.03
C LEU A 42 21.15 -3.47 -0.99
N ILE A 43 20.55 -3.32 -2.18
CA ILE A 43 21.01 -2.33 -3.16
C ILE A 43 20.96 -0.91 -2.57
N GLY A 44 19.88 -0.57 -1.86
CA GLY A 44 19.74 0.71 -1.16
C GLY A 44 20.83 0.97 -0.10
N VAL A 45 21.31 -0.06 0.59
CA VAL A 45 22.46 0.04 1.52
C VAL A 45 23.71 0.48 0.77
N PHE A 46 24.06 -0.21 -0.32
CA PHE A 46 25.23 0.16 -1.13
C PHE A 46 25.08 1.52 -1.80
N MET A 47 23.88 1.90 -2.23
CA MET A 47 23.62 3.24 -2.77
C MET A 47 23.87 4.33 -1.72
N THR A 48 23.38 4.12 -0.50
CA THR A 48 23.52 5.09 0.59
C THR A 48 24.97 5.21 1.04
N ASP A 49 25.65 4.08 1.22
CA ASP A 49 27.07 4.00 1.54
C ASP A 49 27.93 4.68 0.46
N TYR A 50 27.65 4.44 -0.83
CA TYR A 50 28.37 5.10 -1.92
C TYR A 50 28.13 6.61 -1.97
N ALA A 51 26.87 7.04 -1.78
CA ALA A 51 26.54 8.46 -1.74
C ALA A 51 27.24 9.19 -0.57
N LEU A 52 27.36 8.56 0.59
CA LEU A 52 28.11 9.09 1.74
C LEU A 52 29.61 9.25 1.43
N GLU A 53 30.21 8.25 0.78
CA GLU A 53 31.62 8.32 0.36
C GLU A 53 31.86 9.47 -0.63
N LEU A 54 31.04 9.54 -1.68
CA LEU A 54 31.13 10.58 -2.72
C LEU A 54 30.96 11.98 -2.12
N LEU A 55 30.01 12.13 -1.19
CA LEU A 55 29.78 13.39 -0.49
C LEU A 55 30.88 13.68 0.57
N LYS A 56 31.73 12.70 0.91
CA LYS A 56 32.68 12.72 2.04
C LYS A 56 31.99 13.06 3.36
N ALA A 57 30.81 12.47 3.58
CA ALA A 57 29.96 12.74 4.74
C ALA A 57 29.90 11.53 5.67
N THR A 58 29.61 11.78 6.95
CA THR A 58 29.29 10.71 7.90
C THR A 58 27.77 10.57 8.10
N PRO A 59 27.27 9.38 8.50
CA PRO A 59 25.84 9.17 8.75
C PRO A 59 25.22 10.09 9.83
N ASP A 60 26.03 10.57 10.78
CA ASP A 60 25.58 11.43 11.88
C ASP A 60 25.47 12.92 11.48
N GLU A 61 25.97 13.30 10.31
CA GLU A 61 25.81 14.65 9.80
C GLU A 61 24.33 14.99 9.54
N ARG A 62 24.01 16.28 9.55
CA ARG A 62 22.68 16.74 9.17
C ARG A 62 22.53 16.74 7.64
N LEU A 63 22.22 15.57 7.12
CA LEU A 63 21.97 15.31 5.70
C LEU A 63 20.49 15.47 5.33
N TYR A 64 20.23 15.58 4.04
CA TYR A 64 18.92 15.49 3.42
C TYR A 64 18.98 14.47 2.30
N GLY A 65 17.90 13.72 2.15
CA GLY A 65 17.77 12.63 1.18
C GLY A 65 16.53 12.78 0.31
N VAL A 66 16.68 12.38 -0.95
CA VAL A 66 15.57 12.17 -1.88
C VAL A 66 15.61 10.74 -2.36
N SER A 67 14.46 10.07 -2.42
CA SER A 67 14.32 8.78 -3.09
C SER A 67 13.33 8.91 -4.25
N GLU A 68 13.71 8.38 -5.42
CA GLU A 68 12.90 8.44 -6.65
C GLU A 68 11.88 7.29 -6.76
N THR A 69 11.79 6.48 -5.69
CA THR A 69 10.90 5.32 -5.57
C THR A 69 10.43 5.15 -4.12
N HIS A 70 9.25 4.58 -3.93
CA HIS A 70 8.79 4.16 -2.61
C HIS A 70 9.27 2.74 -2.24
N LYS A 71 9.90 2.02 -3.18
CA LYS A 71 10.25 0.61 -3.03
C LYS A 71 11.61 0.46 -2.36
N CYS A 72 11.62 0.04 -1.08
CA CYS A 72 12.76 -0.40 -0.29
C CYS A 72 13.89 0.64 -0.05
N ALA A 73 14.41 1.30 -1.09
CA ALA A 73 15.50 2.26 -1.03
C ALA A 73 15.33 3.39 0.01
N PRO A 74 14.11 3.97 0.23
CA PRO A 74 13.92 4.95 1.30
C PRO A 74 14.33 4.44 2.69
N ASP A 75 14.19 3.14 2.96
CA ASP A 75 14.45 2.59 4.29
C ASP A 75 15.93 2.46 4.59
N ALA A 76 16.76 2.17 3.58
CA ALA A 76 18.21 2.22 3.73
C ALA A 76 18.70 3.65 4.05
N LEU A 77 18.18 4.65 3.34
CA LEU A 77 18.44 6.07 3.64
C LEU A 77 18.06 6.42 5.08
N GLN A 78 16.86 6.05 5.51
CA GLN A 78 16.37 6.33 6.87
C GLN A 78 17.23 5.67 7.94
N ALA A 79 17.49 4.37 7.79
CA ALA A 79 18.19 3.58 8.78
C ALA A 79 19.66 4.00 8.90
N ILE A 80 20.33 4.32 7.79
CA ILE A 80 21.75 4.69 7.80
C ILE A 80 21.94 6.15 8.18
N THR A 81 21.28 7.10 7.49
CA THR A 81 21.59 8.55 7.57
C THR A 81 20.69 9.34 8.52
N HIS A 82 19.70 8.70 9.13
CA HIS A 82 18.66 9.36 9.93
C HIS A 82 17.82 10.41 9.16
N CYS A 83 17.92 10.46 7.82
CA CYS A 83 17.02 11.24 6.99
C CYS A 83 15.65 10.56 6.96
N THR A 84 14.67 11.05 7.72
CA THR A 84 13.34 10.42 7.80
C THR A 84 12.24 11.35 7.31
N VAL A 85 11.11 10.75 6.94
CA VAL A 85 9.91 11.51 6.57
C VAL A 85 9.47 12.37 7.77
N GLY A 86 9.46 11.79 8.97
CA GLY A 86 9.00 12.46 10.19
C GLY A 86 9.84 13.67 10.62
N ASN A 87 11.14 13.69 10.29
CA ASN A 87 11.99 14.85 10.57
C ASN A 87 12.14 15.80 9.36
N ASN A 88 11.38 15.57 8.28
CA ASN A 88 11.39 16.34 7.04
C ASN A 88 12.75 16.38 6.34
N ARG A 89 13.60 15.37 6.53
CA ARG A 89 14.89 15.25 5.83
C ARG A 89 14.86 14.22 4.70
N LEU A 90 13.79 13.44 4.57
CA LEU A 90 13.59 12.55 3.44
C LEU A 90 12.37 12.98 2.62
N LYS A 91 12.57 13.15 1.31
CA LYS A 91 11.49 13.31 0.33
C LYS A 91 11.43 12.07 -0.55
N VAL A 92 10.25 11.45 -0.66
CA VAL A 92 10.01 10.36 -1.62
C VAL A 92 9.24 10.94 -2.80
N ILE A 93 9.86 10.90 -3.99
CA ILE A 93 9.29 11.39 -5.25
C ILE A 93 9.12 10.17 -6.16
N PRO A 94 7.94 9.52 -6.22
CA PRO A 94 7.78 8.23 -6.88
C PRO A 94 7.71 8.37 -8.42
N ILE A 95 8.83 8.68 -9.05
CA ILE A 95 8.97 8.84 -10.52
C ILE A 95 9.45 7.55 -11.22
N GLY A 96 9.56 6.45 -10.49
CA GLY A 96 9.81 5.12 -11.05
C GLY A 96 11.28 4.79 -11.31
N ARG A 97 12.21 5.66 -10.91
CA ARG A 97 13.66 5.42 -11.03
C ARG A 97 14.20 4.85 -9.73
N PHE A 98 15.06 3.85 -9.82
CA PHE A 98 15.72 3.28 -8.65
C PHE A 98 16.98 4.09 -8.31
N ALA A 99 16.74 5.26 -7.72
CA ALA A 99 17.78 6.25 -7.42
C ALA A 99 17.54 6.92 -6.07
N ILE A 100 18.63 7.38 -5.46
CA ILE A 100 18.62 8.24 -4.29
C ILE A 100 19.51 9.45 -4.55
N THR A 101 19.26 10.55 -3.85
CA THR A 101 20.14 11.71 -3.79
C THR A 101 20.42 12.06 -2.34
N LEU A 102 21.68 12.37 -2.01
CA LEU A 102 22.07 12.92 -0.71
C LEU A 102 22.71 14.29 -0.91
N ASN A 103 22.37 15.22 -0.02
CA ASN A 103 23.00 16.52 0.06
C ASN A 103 23.19 16.95 1.52
N ARG A 104 24.14 17.86 1.76
CA ARG A 104 24.32 18.48 3.07
C ARG A 104 23.23 19.51 3.32
N LYS A 105 23.05 19.86 4.60
CA LYS A 105 22.27 21.05 4.95
C LYS A 105 22.88 22.29 4.26
N SER A 106 22.09 22.95 3.45
CA SER A 106 22.34 24.32 3.00
C SER A 106 21.13 25.20 3.25
N TRP A 107 21.35 26.52 3.23
CA TRP A 107 20.32 27.55 3.22
C TRP A 107 20.10 28.14 1.83
N ASP A 108 20.97 27.78 0.88
CA ASP A 108 20.86 28.18 -0.51
C ASP A 108 19.67 27.46 -1.18
N PRO A 109 18.99 28.12 -2.13
CA PRO A 109 17.87 27.51 -2.84
C PRO A 109 18.32 26.34 -3.74
N GLU A 110 19.57 26.38 -4.18
CA GLU A 110 20.24 25.39 -5.01
C GLU A 110 21.34 24.73 -4.18
N ILE A 111 21.24 23.41 -3.98
CA ILE A 111 22.11 22.68 -3.07
C ILE A 111 22.83 21.59 -3.84
N GLU A 112 24.16 21.61 -3.83
CA GLU A 112 24.95 20.51 -4.38
C GLU A 112 24.67 19.21 -3.63
N GLY A 113 24.48 18.14 -4.39
CA GLY A 113 24.25 16.80 -3.91
C GLY A 113 24.79 15.75 -4.87
N VAL A 114 24.78 14.51 -4.40
CA VAL A 114 25.19 13.35 -5.17
C VAL A 114 23.97 12.47 -5.38
N ARG A 115 23.66 12.19 -6.64
CA ARG A 115 22.62 11.25 -7.05
C ARG A 115 23.25 9.92 -7.40
N VAL A 116 22.83 8.85 -6.75
CA VAL A 116 23.28 7.47 -6.99
C VAL A 116 22.11 6.65 -7.51
N PHE A 117 22.36 5.83 -8.54
CA PHE A 117 21.33 5.02 -9.19
C PHE A 117 21.89 3.69 -9.68
N VAL A 118 20.99 2.73 -9.89
CA VAL A 118 21.32 1.43 -10.48
C VAL A 118 21.59 1.60 -11.98
N ASP A 119 22.76 1.16 -12.42
CA ASP A 119 23.22 1.24 -13.80
C ASP A 119 22.94 -0.07 -14.56
N LEU A 120 22.05 0.01 -15.55
CA LEU A 120 21.59 -1.16 -16.29
C LEU A 120 22.71 -1.84 -17.11
N ASP A 121 23.69 -1.09 -17.61
CA ASP A 121 24.80 -1.68 -18.37
C ASP A 121 25.77 -2.40 -17.44
N LYS A 122 26.01 -1.87 -16.24
CA LYS A 122 26.81 -2.55 -15.22
C LYS A 122 26.11 -3.81 -14.68
N LEU A 123 24.78 -3.78 -14.58
CA LEU A 123 23.97 -4.94 -14.17
C LEU A 123 24.13 -6.15 -15.08
N LYS A 124 24.45 -5.99 -16.38
CA LYS A 124 24.60 -7.11 -17.32
C LYS A 124 25.65 -8.14 -16.90
N LYS A 125 26.58 -7.77 -16.01
CA LYS A 125 27.60 -8.67 -15.43
C LYS A 125 27.04 -9.60 -14.36
N TYR A 126 25.82 -9.35 -13.88
CA TYR A 126 25.17 -9.99 -12.75
C TYR A 126 23.79 -10.49 -13.19
N PRO A 127 23.70 -11.69 -13.78
CA PRO A 127 22.50 -12.17 -14.46
C PRO A 127 21.27 -12.30 -13.55
N LEU A 128 21.42 -12.67 -12.27
CA LEU A 128 20.28 -12.78 -11.36
C LEU A 128 19.75 -11.41 -10.97
N ILE A 129 20.64 -10.46 -10.67
CA ILE A 129 20.24 -9.07 -10.39
C ILE A 129 19.58 -8.46 -11.63
N TYR A 130 20.15 -8.66 -12.81
CA TYR A 130 19.60 -8.15 -14.06
C TYR A 130 18.19 -8.70 -14.29
N ALA A 131 18.01 -10.02 -14.28
CA ALA A 131 16.72 -10.66 -14.48
C ALA A 131 15.67 -10.22 -13.45
N TRP A 132 16.05 -10.13 -12.17
CA TRP A 132 15.18 -9.61 -11.11
C TRP A 132 14.80 -8.14 -11.35
N PHE A 133 15.77 -7.29 -11.66
CA PHE A 133 15.58 -5.84 -11.80
C PHE A 133 14.75 -5.48 -13.03
N THR A 134 14.92 -6.20 -14.14
CA THR A 134 14.13 -6.02 -15.36
C THR A 134 12.79 -6.75 -15.32
N ASN A 135 12.47 -7.45 -14.23
CA ASN A 135 11.27 -8.28 -14.10
C ASN A 135 11.15 -9.29 -15.25
N ASP A 136 12.26 -9.97 -15.55
CA ASP A 136 12.32 -10.99 -16.59
C ASP A 136 11.48 -12.21 -16.19
N PRO A 137 10.61 -12.75 -17.08
CA PRO A 137 9.83 -13.95 -16.80
C PRO A 137 10.64 -15.19 -16.42
N SER A 138 11.94 -15.24 -16.74
CA SER A 138 12.80 -16.37 -16.39
C SER A 138 13.25 -16.38 -14.92
N PHE A 139 13.06 -15.28 -14.18
CA PHE A 139 13.51 -15.18 -12.78
C PHE A 139 12.60 -15.98 -11.84
N ASP A 140 13.15 -16.96 -11.12
CA ASP A 140 12.38 -17.74 -10.14
C ASP A 140 12.42 -17.08 -8.76
N HIS A 141 11.33 -16.39 -8.40
CA HIS A 141 11.20 -15.75 -7.09
C HIS A 141 11.35 -16.70 -5.90
N HIS A 142 11.15 -18.01 -6.07
CA HIS A 142 11.30 -18.99 -4.99
C HIS A 142 12.73 -19.56 -4.94
N GLY A 143 13.22 -20.09 -6.06
CA GLY A 143 14.53 -20.73 -6.15
C GLY A 143 15.71 -19.74 -6.10
N ASP A 144 15.56 -18.56 -6.71
CA ASP A 144 16.66 -17.62 -6.90
C ASP A 144 16.77 -16.58 -5.78
N SER A 145 15.92 -16.62 -4.75
CA SER A 145 15.90 -15.63 -3.67
C SER A 145 17.25 -15.48 -2.95
N LEU A 146 17.84 -16.57 -2.44
CA LEU A 146 19.13 -16.51 -1.73
C LEU A 146 20.32 -16.27 -2.69
N PRO A 147 20.41 -16.95 -3.86
CA PRO A 147 21.42 -16.64 -4.87
C PRO A 147 21.42 -15.17 -5.31
N LEU A 148 20.24 -14.56 -5.46
CA LEU A 148 20.11 -13.13 -5.76
C LEU A 148 20.74 -12.26 -4.68
N LEU A 149 20.47 -12.53 -3.40
CA LEU A 149 21.08 -11.76 -2.30
C LEU A 149 22.60 -11.92 -2.28
N GLU A 150 23.11 -13.13 -2.51
CA GLU A 150 24.56 -13.39 -2.61
C GLU A 150 25.19 -12.62 -3.78
N GLU A 151 24.53 -12.59 -4.94
CA GLU A 151 25.00 -11.82 -6.10
C GLU A 151 24.96 -10.30 -5.83
N ILE A 152 23.94 -9.78 -5.14
CA ILE A 152 23.86 -8.36 -4.75
C ILE A 152 25.00 -7.98 -3.80
N LEU A 153 25.29 -8.81 -2.79
CA LEU A 153 26.40 -8.57 -1.86
C LEU A 153 27.75 -8.62 -2.58
N THR A 154 27.91 -9.54 -3.54
CA THR A 154 29.11 -9.67 -4.39
C THR A 154 29.28 -8.44 -5.28
N ALA A 155 28.19 -7.97 -5.90
CA ALA A 155 28.20 -6.84 -6.80
C ALA A 155 28.51 -5.53 -6.06
N GLY A 156 27.92 -5.34 -4.88
CA GLY A 156 28.10 -4.15 -4.05
C GLY A 156 27.87 -2.86 -4.84
N ARG A 157 28.86 -1.96 -4.81
CA ARG A 157 28.79 -0.67 -5.52
C ARG A 157 29.05 -0.77 -7.03
N THR A 158 29.51 -1.90 -7.54
CA THR A 158 29.93 -2.04 -8.96
C THR A 158 28.76 -1.96 -9.94
N ILE A 159 27.53 -2.15 -9.46
CA ILE A 159 26.28 -2.01 -10.24
C ILE A 159 25.70 -0.59 -10.20
N LEU A 160 26.39 0.35 -9.55
CA LEU A 160 25.91 1.70 -9.32
C LEU A 160 26.66 2.70 -10.20
N SER A 161 25.95 3.75 -10.59
CA SER A 161 26.50 4.97 -11.19
C SER A 161 26.03 6.18 -10.41
N PHE A 162 26.70 7.31 -10.60
CA PHE A 162 26.39 8.54 -9.89
C PHE A 162 26.52 9.77 -10.78
N GLU A 163 25.85 10.84 -10.36
CA GLU A 163 25.86 12.16 -10.96
C GLU A 163 25.96 13.21 -9.85
N ASP A 164 26.74 14.26 -10.08
CA ASP A 164 26.66 15.49 -9.30
C ASP A 164 25.41 16.27 -9.73
N VAL A 165 24.60 16.68 -8.77
CA VAL A 165 23.29 17.31 -9.02
C VAL A 165 23.08 18.55 -8.15
N ILE A 166 22.20 19.42 -8.62
CA ILE A 166 21.67 20.53 -7.83
C ILE A 166 20.25 20.17 -7.38
N VAL A 167 20.05 20.10 -6.06
CA VAL A 167 18.77 19.86 -5.41
C VAL A 167 18.14 21.20 -5.06
N THR A 168 16.94 21.45 -5.57
CA THR A 168 16.17 22.65 -5.22
C THR A 168 15.30 22.40 -3.99
N THR A 169 15.30 23.32 -3.03
CA THR A 169 14.42 23.21 -1.85
C THR A 169 13.47 24.39 -1.74
N GLU A 170 12.23 24.11 -1.33
CA GLU A 170 11.29 25.18 -0.97
C GLU A 170 11.47 25.55 0.49
N ALA A 171 11.52 26.86 0.77
CA ALA A 171 11.59 27.36 2.13
C ALA A 171 10.36 26.92 2.94
N LYS A 172 10.58 26.54 4.21
CA LYS A 172 9.50 26.17 5.12
C LYS A 172 8.55 27.36 5.31
N LYS A 173 7.32 27.24 4.82
CA LYS A 173 6.28 28.26 4.96
C LYS A 173 5.73 28.23 6.39
N LYS A 174 5.49 29.43 6.96
CA LYS A 174 4.69 29.55 8.19
C LYS A 174 3.24 29.18 7.86
N TRP A 175 2.58 28.51 8.79
CA TRP A 175 1.18 28.09 8.65
C TRP A 175 0.37 28.57 9.85
N LYS A 176 -0.93 28.73 9.63
CA LYS A 176 -1.90 29.07 10.68
C LYS A 176 -2.85 27.90 10.92
N SER A 177 -3.31 27.78 12.15
CA SER A 177 -4.31 26.81 12.55
C SER A 177 -5.70 27.27 12.12
N VAL A 178 -6.48 26.40 11.49
CA VAL A 178 -7.90 26.60 11.17
C VAL A 178 -8.72 25.39 11.62
N ILE A 179 -10.03 25.56 11.81
CA ILE A 179 -10.93 24.49 12.26
C ILE A 179 -11.85 24.09 11.10
N CYS A 180 -11.90 22.79 10.77
CA CYS A 180 -12.83 22.26 9.79
C CYS A 180 -14.27 22.35 10.28
N THR A 181 -15.17 22.97 9.50
CA THR A 181 -16.58 23.18 9.90
C THR A 181 -17.41 21.90 9.94
N GLN A 182 -16.99 20.84 9.25
CA GLN A 182 -17.71 19.56 9.21
C GLN A 182 -17.29 18.58 10.32
N CYS A 183 -15.99 18.40 10.58
CA CYS A 183 -15.51 17.45 11.59
C CYS A 183 -15.07 18.09 12.90
N GLY A 184 -14.85 19.42 12.94
CA GLY A 184 -14.35 20.13 14.11
C GLY A 184 -12.86 19.94 14.39
N GLU A 185 -12.11 19.24 13.52
CA GLU A 185 -10.68 19.03 13.70
C GLU A 185 -9.87 20.27 13.27
N THR A 186 -8.78 20.49 13.99
CA THR A 186 -7.83 21.56 13.73
C THR A 186 -6.80 21.11 12.70
N ILE A 187 -6.61 21.91 11.65
CA ILE A 187 -5.65 21.63 10.58
C ILE A 187 -4.80 22.86 10.23
N PRO A 188 -3.65 22.69 9.56
CA PRO A 188 -2.95 23.79 8.93
C PRO A 188 -3.76 24.41 7.78
N ASP A 189 -3.71 25.73 7.65
CA ASP A 189 -4.39 26.53 6.62
C ASP A 189 -4.07 26.09 5.19
N TYR A 190 -2.81 25.73 4.89
CA TYR A 190 -2.42 25.24 3.56
C TYR A 190 -2.94 23.83 3.21
N LEU A 191 -3.58 23.13 4.17
CA LEU A 191 -4.26 21.84 3.96
C LEU A 191 -5.80 21.99 4.06
N ALA A 192 -6.32 23.22 4.06
CA ALA A 192 -7.74 23.48 4.00
C ALA A 192 -8.19 23.62 2.53
N SER A 193 -9.35 23.05 2.23
CA SER A 193 -10.08 23.29 0.99
C SER A 193 -11.33 24.10 1.33
N GLY A 194 -11.19 25.43 1.31
CA GLY A 194 -12.21 26.33 1.84
C GLY A 194 -12.26 26.26 3.36
N ASP A 195 -13.44 26.00 3.93
CA ASP A 195 -13.68 25.81 5.36
C ASP A 195 -13.62 24.34 5.82
N LEU A 196 -13.25 23.44 4.91
CA LEU A 196 -13.15 21.99 5.15
C LEU A 196 -11.70 21.51 5.15
N CYS A 197 -11.42 20.46 5.92
CA CYS A 197 -10.18 19.70 5.76
C CYS A 197 -10.23 18.82 4.50
N MET A 198 -9.05 18.42 3.99
CA MET A 198 -8.95 17.54 2.81
C MET A 198 -9.81 16.27 2.92
N SER A 199 -9.91 15.66 4.10
CA SER A 199 -10.74 14.45 4.28
C SER A 199 -12.22 14.74 4.03
N CYS A 200 -12.76 15.79 4.66
CA CYS A 200 -14.14 16.24 4.50
C CYS A 200 -14.43 16.77 3.08
N ALA A 201 -13.44 17.36 2.42
CA ALA A 201 -13.54 17.84 1.04
C ALA A 201 -13.49 16.73 -0.03
N GLY A 202 -13.32 15.45 0.36
CA GLY A 202 -13.45 14.31 -0.55
C GLY A 202 -12.22 13.39 -0.63
N THR A 203 -11.10 13.74 0.00
CA THR A 203 -9.88 12.90 0.05
C THR A 203 -9.81 11.98 1.27
N HIS A 204 -10.96 11.50 1.76
CA HIS A 204 -11.02 10.54 2.86
C HIS A 204 -10.58 9.14 2.38
N TYR A 205 -9.81 8.44 3.21
CA TYR A 205 -9.36 7.06 2.94
C TYR A 205 -10.17 6.01 3.71
N TYR A 206 -11.16 6.43 4.51
CA TYR A 206 -11.98 5.59 5.35
C TYR A 206 -13.42 6.08 5.40
N PHE A 207 -14.33 5.15 5.69
CA PHE A 207 -15.71 5.47 6.04
C PHE A 207 -15.90 5.28 7.54
N ARG A 208 -16.69 6.17 8.16
CA ARG A 208 -17.08 6.00 9.57
C ARG A 208 -18.11 4.89 9.64
N ILE A 209 -17.78 3.82 10.36
CA ILE A 209 -18.77 2.84 10.78
C ILE A 209 -19.53 3.50 11.94
N GLY A 210 -20.78 3.89 11.71
CA GLY A 210 -21.63 4.46 12.74
C GLY A 210 -21.68 3.50 13.93
N ARG A 211 -21.14 3.92 15.08
CA ARG A 211 -21.47 3.22 16.33
C ARG A 211 -22.94 3.53 16.57
N LEU A 212 -23.78 2.50 16.61
CA LEU A 212 -25.08 2.61 17.23
C LEU A 212 -24.82 3.08 18.67
N SER A 213 -24.95 4.37 18.92
CA SER A 213 -25.18 4.84 20.27
C SER A 213 -26.44 4.11 20.70
N ALA A 214 -26.36 3.28 21.74
CA ALA A 214 -27.54 2.82 22.43
C ALA A 214 -28.31 4.10 22.80
N LEU A 215 -29.35 4.40 22.02
CA LEU A 215 -30.30 5.45 22.35
C LEU A 215 -30.69 5.16 23.79
N ALA A 216 -30.41 6.11 24.69
CA ALA A 216 -30.87 6.04 26.05
C ALA A 216 -32.36 5.70 25.97
N ALA A 217 -32.74 4.52 26.45
CA ALA A 217 -34.11 4.06 26.39
C ALA A 217 -35.00 5.20 26.93
N PRO A 218 -36.06 5.61 26.22
CA PRO A 218 -36.98 6.59 26.76
C PRO A 218 -37.43 6.09 28.13
N LYS A 219 -37.38 6.95 29.15
CA LYS A 219 -37.84 6.63 30.50
C LYS A 219 -39.34 6.30 30.40
N HIS A 220 -39.67 5.03 30.19
CA HIS A 220 -41.04 4.56 30.26
C HIS A 220 -41.52 4.78 31.69
N SER A 221 -42.45 5.71 31.87
CA SER A 221 -43.26 5.80 33.07
C SER A 221 -43.90 4.44 33.30
N ARG A 222 -43.59 3.86 34.46
CA ARG A 222 -44.02 2.56 34.95
C ARG A 222 -45.53 2.35 34.68
N PRO A 223 -45.96 1.41 33.83
CA PRO A 223 -47.36 1.05 33.78
C PRO A 223 -47.71 0.29 35.06
N SER A 224 -48.84 0.66 35.65
CA SER A 224 -49.42 0.00 36.81
C SER A 224 -49.67 -1.47 36.52
N ARG A 225 -49.40 -2.27 37.56
CA ARG A 225 -49.49 -3.73 37.62
C ARG A 225 -50.87 -4.21 37.12
N ALA A 226 -50.90 -5.01 36.07
CA ALA A 226 -52.04 -5.85 35.74
C ALA A 226 -51.57 -7.27 35.34
N VAL A 227 -52.04 -8.19 36.16
CA VAL A 227 -52.09 -9.66 36.16
C VAL A 227 -51.83 -10.39 34.83
N SER A 228 -51.03 -11.46 34.96
CA SER A 228 -50.67 -12.45 33.95
C SER A 228 -51.84 -13.22 33.33
N ALA A 229 -51.75 -13.51 32.04
CA ALA A 229 -52.29 -14.73 31.45
C ALA A 229 -51.34 -15.22 30.34
N ALA A 230 -50.88 -16.46 30.46
CA ALA A 230 -49.98 -17.12 29.52
C ALA A 230 -50.70 -17.52 28.23
N THR A 231 -50.02 -17.42 27.09
CA THR A 231 -50.36 -18.23 25.92
C THR A 231 -49.11 -18.53 25.11
N ARG A 232 -48.91 -19.82 24.85
CA ARG A 232 -47.83 -20.40 24.04
C ARG A 232 -48.25 -20.38 22.57
N SER A 233 -47.33 -20.09 21.65
CA SER A 233 -47.33 -20.68 20.28
C SER A 233 -45.97 -20.40 19.61
N THR A 234 -45.08 -21.40 19.54
CA THR A 234 -44.76 -22.27 18.38
C THR A 234 -43.69 -21.71 17.44
N SER A 235 -42.55 -22.41 17.38
CA SER A 235 -41.46 -22.20 16.44
C SER A 235 -41.86 -22.60 15.01
N LEU A 236 -41.62 -21.74 14.05
CA LEU A 236 -41.59 -22.11 12.63
C LEU A 236 -40.13 -22.29 12.19
N ARG A 237 -39.77 -23.54 11.87
CA ARG A 237 -38.57 -23.88 11.10
C ARG A 237 -38.80 -23.45 9.66
N SER A 238 -37.88 -22.67 9.08
CA SER A 238 -37.82 -22.49 7.62
C SER A 238 -36.82 -23.47 7.01
N THR A 239 -37.33 -24.23 6.04
CA THR A 239 -36.63 -25.23 5.22
C THR A 239 -35.89 -24.52 4.08
N CYS A 240 -34.64 -24.95 3.83
CA CYS A 240 -33.86 -24.51 2.67
C CYS A 240 -34.34 -25.26 1.42
N GLY A 241 -34.98 -24.56 0.49
CA GLY A 241 -35.43 -25.10 -0.80
C GLY A 241 -34.31 -25.08 -1.84
N ARG A 242 -34.09 -26.23 -2.48
CA ARG A 242 -33.12 -26.44 -3.57
C ARG A 242 -33.82 -26.23 -4.91
N VAL A 243 -33.41 -25.25 -5.71
CA VAL A 243 -33.89 -25.08 -7.09
C VAL A 243 -32.90 -25.75 -8.05
N ARG A 244 -33.38 -26.65 -8.91
CA ARG A 244 -32.63 -27.30 -10.00
C ARG A 244 -33.18 -26.84 -11.37
N GLY A 245 -32.26 -26.71 -12.34
CA GLY A 245 -32.49 -26.76 -13.79
C GLY A 245 -32.28 -25.42 -14.51
N GLY A 246 -31.50 -25.29 -15.58
CA GLY A 246 -30.75 -26.27 -16.38
C GLY A 246 -30.01 -25.62 -17.56
N GLY A 247 -29.08 -26.37 -18.17
CA GLY A 247 -28.62 -26.23 -19.57
C GLY A 247 -27.71 -25.05 -19.95
N GLY A 248 -26.39 -25.19 -19.77
CA GLY A 248 -25.37 -24.30 -20.35
C GLY A 248 -23.94 -24.74 -19.99
N THR A 249 -22.98 -24.60 -20.91
CA THR A 249 -21.59 -25.10 -20.91
C THR A 249 -20.73 -24.75 -19.67
N PRO A 250 -19.61 -25.47 -19.38
CA PRO A 250 -19.04 -25.60 -18.03
C PRO A 250 -18.36 -24.38 -17.37
N ASP A 251 -18.18 -23.25 -18.06
CA ASP A 251 -17.22 -22.22 -17.60
C ASP A 251 -17.80 -20.92 -16.99
N ASN A 252 -19.11 -20.84 -16.74
CA ASN A 252 -19.71 -19.69 -16.03
C ASN A 252 -20.47 -20.15 -14.78
N GLN A 253 -19.83 -20.07 -13.61
CA GLN A 253 -20.52 -20.23 -12.32
C GLN A 253 -21.11 -18.89 -11.86
N ILE A 254 -22.42 -18.85 -11.65
CA ILE A 254 -23.11 -17.74 -10.97
C ILE A 254 -23.11 -18.06 -9.47
N LEU A 255 -22.33 -17.30 -8.68
CA LEU A 255 -22.37 -17.37 -7.22
C LEU A 255 -23.24 -16.22 -6.69
N THR A 256 -24.50 -16.51 -6.36
CA THR A 256 -25.35 -15.57 -5.63
C THR A 256 -24.98 -15.62 -4.16
N HIS A 257 -24.25 -14.61 -3.67
CA HIS A 257 -24.07 -14.40 -2.24
C HIS A 257 -25.09 -13.37 -1.73
N ASN A 258 -25.92 -13.77 -0.76
CA ASN A 258 -26.72 -12.82 0.01
C ASN A 258 -25.79 -12.01 0.91
N LEU A 259 -25.35 -10.84 0.45
CA LEU A 259 -24.65 -9.89 1.30
C LEU A 259 -25.68 -8.89 1.84
N PHE A 260 -25.89 -8.95 3.15
CA PHE A 260 -26.72 -8.08 4.01
C PHE A 260 -28.24 -8.28 3.95
N GLU A 261 -28.77 -9.05 4.90
CA GLU A 261 -30.13 -8.85 5.40
C GLU A 261 -30.10 -7.75 6.46
N ASN A 262 -30.51 -6.54 6.09
CA ASN A 262 -30.88 -5.51 7.06
C ASN A 262 -32.40 -5.36 7.01
N HIS A 263 -33.06 -5.56 8.16
CA HIS A 263 -34.50 -5.82 8.30
C HIS A 263 -35.46 -4.67 7.92
N THR A 264 -35.02 -3.68 7.14
CA THR A 264 -35.86 -2.52 6.77
C THR A 264 -35.74 -2.04 5.33
N ASN A 265 -34.95 -2.67 4.46
CA ASN A 265 -35.03 -2.44 3.01
C ASN A 265 -34.40 -3.59 2.21
N GLN A 266 -35.20 -4.32 1.43
CA GLN A 266 -34.73 -5.39 0.57
C GLN A 266 -33.95 -4.81 -0.62
N ARG A 267 -32.61 -4.77 -0.55
CA ARG A 267 -31.75 -4.59 -1.73
C ARG A 267 -31.03 -5.90 -2.02
N ARG A 268 -31.17 -6.43 -3.24
CA ARG A 268 -30.43 -7.60 -3.73
C ARG A 268 -29.25 -7.12 -4.56
N ALA A 269 -28.03 -7.47 -4.17
CA ALA A 269 -26.85 -7.31 -5.00
C ALA A 269 -26.52 -8.64 -5.68
N ILE A 270 -26.24 -8.64 -6.98
CA ILE A 270 -25.82 -9.82 -7.73
C ILE A 270 -24.39 -9.57 -8.22
N LEU A 271 -23.45 -10.42 -7.79
CA LEU A 271 -22.05 -10.37 -8.23
C LEU A 271 -21.87 -11.34 -9.39
N PHE A 272 -21.24 -10.90 -10.48
CA PHE A 272 -20.89 -11.74 -11.62
C PHE A 272 -19.37 -11.95 -11.70
N HIS A 273 -18.95 -13.17 -12.00
CA HIS A 273 -17.57 -13.49 -12.35
C HIS A 273 -17.52 -13.83 -13.85
N SER A 274 -16.68 -13.16 -14.63
CA SER A 274 -16.33 -13.60 -15.98
C SER A 274 -14.82 -13.53 -16.20
N LYS A 275 -14.21 -14.62 -16.64
CA LYS A 275 -12.86 -14.61 -17.19
C LYS A 275 -12.94 -14.18 -18.66
N GLY A 276 -12.77 -12.89 -18.91
CA GLY A 276 -12.76 -12.32 -20.26
C GLY A 276 -13.44 -10.95 -20.33
N PHE A 277 -12.88 -10.06 -21.15
CA PHE A 277 -13.42 -8.72 -21.42
C PHE A 277 -14.74 -8.84 -22.20
N ILE A 278 -15.87 -8.77 -21.49
CA ILE A 278 -17.19 -8.57 -22.11
C ILE A 278 -17.84 -7.36 -21.43
N LEU A 279 -18.36 -6.44 -22.24
CA LEU A 279 -19.02 -5.22 -21.79
C LEU A 279 -20.21 -5.55 -20.86
N PRO A 280 -20.25 -5.03 -19.61
CA PRO A 280 -21.29 -5.32 -18.62
C PRO A 280 -22.73 -4.98 -19.07
N SER A 281 -22.87 -4.05 -20.02
CA SER A 281 -24.17 -3.55 -20.50
C SER A 281 -25.00 -4.59 -21.27
N LEU A 282 -24.36 -5.58 -21.92
CA LEU A 282 -25.06 -6.58 -22.74
C LEU A 282 -25.71 -7.71 -21.92
N PHE A 283 -25.26 -7.94 -20.68
CA PHE A 283 -25.79 -9.01 -19.82
C PHE A 283 -26.99 -8.56 -18.95
N ALA A 284 -27.06 -7.27 -18.59
CA ALA A 284 -28.12 -6.75 -17.73
C ALA A 284 -29.53 -6.91 -18.33
N ASN A 285 -29.67 -6.78 -19.66
CA ASN A 285 -30.97 -6.82 -20.35
C ASN A 285 -31.56 -8.24 -20.52
N LYS A 286 -30.82 -9.32 -20.23
CA LYS A 286 -31.32 -10.69 -20.40
C LYS A 286 -31.97 -11.31 -19.15
N PHE A 287 -31.82 -10.70 -17.97
CA PHE A 287 -32.15 -11.34 -16.69
C PHE A 287 -32.92 -10.49 -15.68
N LEU A 288 -33.36 -9.26 -16.03
CA LEU A 288 -34.09 -8.37 -15.11
C LEU A 288 -35.42 -7.89 -15.73
N PRO A 289 -36.50 -7.77 -14.93
CA PRO A 289 -37.78 -7.24 -15.40
C PRO A 289 -37.70 -5.74 -15.71
N ASP A 290 -38.55 -5.31 -16.65
CA ASP A 290 -38.54 -4.04 -17.42
C ASP A 290 -38.59 -2.73 -16.61
N GLU A 291 -38.67 -2.77 -15.27
CA GLU A 291 -38.87 -1.59 -14.41
C GLU A 291 -37.77 -1.36 -13.35
N SER A 292 -36.57 -1.91 -13.54
CA SER A 292 -35.45 -1.70 -12.60
C SER A 292 -34.44 -0.66 -13.09
N GLN A 293 -34.18 0.39 -12.29
CA GLN A 293 -33.04 1.29 -12.51
C GLN A 293 -31.78 0.66 -11.90
N CYS A 294 -30.79 0.34 -12.75
CA CYS A 294 -29.49 -0.16 -12.29
C CYS A 294 -28.41 0.90 -12.47
N PHE A 295 -27.61 1.09 -11.42
CA PHE A 295 -26.42 1.94 -11.45
C PHE A 295 -25.18 1.05 -11.55
N ILE A 296 -24.36 1.29 -12.58
CA ILE A 296 -23.05 0.65 -12.73
C ILE A 296 -22.03 1.57 -12.08
N GLN A 297 -21.40 1.13 -10.99
CA GLN A 297 -20.26 1.84 -10.41
C GLN A 297 -18.97 1.09 -10.75
N PRO A 298 -17.98 1.75 -11.37
CA PRO A 298 -16.66 1.16 -11.54
C PRO A 298 -15.98 1.13 -10.18
N ILE A 299 -15.82 -0.07 -9.61
CA ILE A 299 -15.02 -0.30 -8.41
C ILE A 299 -13.86 -1.19 -8.82
N ILE A 300 -12.64 -0.67 -8.75
CA ILE A 300 -11.43 -1.48 -8.84
C ILE A 300 -11.12 -1.95 -7.43
N GLY A 301 -11.42 -3.21 -7.14
CA GLY A 301 -11.16 -3.84 -5.86
C GLY A 301 -10.49 -5.20 -6.05
N TYR A 302 -9.62 -5.57 -5.10
CA TYR A 302 -8.98 -6.87 -5.05
C TYR A 302 -9.65 -7.74 -3.98
N VAL A 303 -10.05 -8.95 -4.37
CA VAL A 303 -10.36 -10.04 -3.44
C VAL A 303 -9.51 -11.23 -3.87
N GLY A 304 -8.38 -11.45 -3.18
CA GLY A 304 -7.36 -12.41 -3.62
C GLY A 304 -6.60 -11.97 -4.88
N SER A 305 -6.11 -12.93 -5.67
CA SER A 305 -5.22 -12.71 -6.83
C SER A 305 -5.92 -12.39 -8.16
N ALA A 306 -7.21 -12.02 -8.14
CA ALA A 306 -7.96 -11.66 -9.36
C ALA A 306 -8.49 -10.22 -9.31
N GLN A 307 -8.39 -9.52 -10.46
CA GLN A 307 -8.95 -8.18 -10.67
C GLN A 307 -10.41 -8.26 -11.11
N PHE A 308 -11.28 -7.41 -10.54
CA PHE A 308 -12.66 -7.23 -10.99
C PHE A 308 -12.86 -5.87 -11.64
N ALA A 309 -13.78 -5.78 -12.60
CA ALA A 309 -13.98 -4.57 -13.39
C ALA A 309 -15.30 -3.81 -13.13
N SER A 310 -16.32 -4.36 -12.46
CA SER A 310 -17.59 -3.62 -12.23
C SER A 310 -18.47 -4.23 -11.13
N LEU A 311 -19.15 -3.39 -10.33
CA LEU A 311 -20.24 -3.78 -9.43
C LEU A 311 -21.55 -3.18 -9.95
N ILE A 312 -22.59 -4.00 -10.12
CA ILE A 312 -23.93 -3.54 -10.53
C ILE A 312 -24.83 -3.55 -9.29
N LEU A 313 -25.32 -2.37 -8.90
CA LEU A 313 -26.30 -2.20 -7.84
C LEU A 313 -27.66 -1.89 -8.48
N CYS A 314 -28.64 -2.76 -8.26
CA CYS A 314 -30.01 -2.50 -8.67
C CYS A 314 -30.85 -2.20 -7.43
N ALA A 315 -31.63 -1.13 -7.48
CA ALA A 315 -32.64 -0.80 -6.47
C ALA A 315 -34.02 -0.97 -7.11
N PRO A 316 -35.01 -1.54 -6.39
CA PRO A 316 -36.40 -1.37 -6.81
C PRO A 316 -36.77 0.12 -6.71
N VAL A 317 -37.54 0.61 -7.66
CA VAL A 317 -38.21 1.93 -7.57
C VAL A 317 -39.29 1.86 -6.49
#